data_AF-A0A3M1WME6-F1
#
_entry.id   AF-A0A3M1WME6-F1
#
_cell.length_a   1.000
_cell.length_b   1.000
_cell.length_c   1.000
_cell.angle_alpha   90.00
_cell.angle_beta   90.00
_cell.angle_gamma   90.00
#
_symmetry.space_group_name_H-M   'P 1'
#
loop_
_entity.id
_entity.type
_entity.pdbx_description
1 polymer ?
#
loop_
_entity_poly.entity_id
_entity_poly.type
_entity_poly.pdbx_seq_one_letter_code
_entity_poly.pdbx_strand_id
1 'polypeptide(L)'
;MTDTLLQQTWDVLQEQEDAIRSAFFERLIDTHPEYLDRLAQPELLEAMGSVEALLEMLTWLQEAPEDDIPYIARLGGLFAASDIGFDDMDRFREVMLEVLDEYGRKSMPEWGAAHLEAWNEAFELRLIPHLLEGMQQAA
;
A
#
# COMPACT_ATOMS: atom_id res chain seq x y z
N MET A 1 9.63 8.59 15.29
CA MET A 1 10.90 8.50 14.52
C MET A 1 10.60 7.90 13.15
N THR A 2 9.89 6.76 13.14
CA THR A 2 9.24 6.15 11.96
C THR A 2 8.47 7.16 11.11
N ASP A 3 7.63 8.00 11.74
CA ASP A 3 6.79 8.99 11.03
C ASP A 3 7.61 10.05 10.27
N THR A 4 8.71 10.50 10.87
CA THR A 4 9.60 11.47 10.22
C THR A 4 10.28 10.85 9.00
N LEU A 5 10.68 9.58 9.09
CA LEU A 5 11.28 8.86 7.95
C LEU A 5 10.26 8.59 6.86
N LEU A 6 9.02 8.23 7.21
CA LEU A 6 7.93 8.05 6.25
C LEU A 6 7.65 9.34 5.48
N GLN A 7 7.47 10.46 6.19
CA GLN A 7 7.21 11.74 5.52
C GLN A 7 8.39 12.15 4.62
N GLN A 8 9.62 12.07 5.12
CA GLN A 8 10.81 12.45 4.34
C GLN A 8 10.99 11.58 3.10
N THR A 9 10.72 10.28 3.21
CA THR A 9 10.84 9.36 2.07
C THR A 9 9.69 9.53 1.09
N TRP A 10 8.47 9.74 1.58
CA TRP A 10 7.32 10.02 0.72
C TRP A 10 7.47 11.33 -0.05
N ASP A 11 8.01 12.37 0.58
CA ASP A 11 8.23 13.67 -0.07
C ASP A 11 9.07 13.53 -1.36
N VAL A 12 9.96 12.54 -1.39
CA VAL A 12 10.81 12.19 -2.55
C VAL A 12 10.12 11.17 -3.48
N LEU A 13 9.48 10.15 -2.93
CA LEU A 13 8.91 9.04 -3.71
C LEU A 13 7.61 9.43 -4.45
N GLN A 14 6.83 10.38 -3.91
CA GLN A 14 5.58 10.84 -4.54
C GLN A 14 5.82 11.44 -5.94
N GLU A 15 7.00 11.99 -6.22
CA GLU A 15 7.35 12.49 -7.56
C GLU A 15 7.40 11.37 -8.63
N GLN A 16 7.41 10.11 -8.18
CA GLN A 16 7.45 8.90 -9.02
C GLN A 16 6.27 7.98 -8.74
N GLU A 17 5.16 8.50 -8.20
CA GLU A 17 3.98 7.72 -7.81
C GLU A 17 3.48 6.80 -8.93
N ASP A 18 3.35 7.33 -10.15
CA ASP A 18 2.91 6.59 -11.33
C ASP A 18 3.83 5.41 -11.65
N ALA A 19 5.14 5.63 -11.49
CA ALA A 19 6.17 4.63 -11.78
C ALA A 19 6.19 3.56 -10.69
N ILE A 20 6.08 3.95 -9.42
CA ILE A 20 5.98 3.04 -8.27
C ILE A 20 4.72 2.18 -8.39
N ARG A 21 3.58 2.78 -8.71
CA ARG A 21 2.31 2.07 -8.93
C ARG A 21 2.44 1.06 -10.07
N SER A 22 3.01 1.47 -11.20
CA SER A 22 3.23 0.58 -12.34
C SER A 22 4.15 -0.58 -11.99
N ALA A 23 5.27 -0.31 -11.30
CA ALA A 23 6.22 -1.32 -10.88
C ALA A 23 5.63 -2.29 -9.84
N PHE A 24 4.78 -1.80 -8.94
CA PHE A 24 4.04 -2.63 -7.99
C PHE A 24 3.15 -3.64 -8.72
N PHE A 25 2.37 -3.20 -9.71
CA PHE A 25 1.49 -4.12 -10.44
C PHE A 25 2.22 -5.10 -11.34
N GLU A 26 3.25 -4.64 -12.06
CA GLU A 26 4.10 -5.55 -12.83
C GLU A 26 4.70 -6.64 -11.91
N ARG A 27 5.26 -6.25 -10.77
CA ARG A 27 5.87 -7.19 -9.84
C ARG A 27 4.88 -8.11 -9.14
N LEU A 28 3.71 -7.58 -8.81
CA LEU A 28 2.63 -8.36 -8.20
C LEU A 28 2.16 -9.45 -9.16
N ILE A 29 1.96 -9.14 -10.44
CA ILE A 29 1.56 -10.12 -11.46
C ILE A 29 2.69 -11.12 -11.74
N ASP A 30 3.94 -10.65 -11.83
CA ASP A 30 5.09 -11.51 -12.08
C ASP A 30 5.31 -12.54 -10.96
N THR A 31 5.07 -12.12 -9.71
CA THR A 31 5.29 -12.95 -8.50
C THR A 31 4.07 -13.82 -8.17
N HIS A 32 2.88 -13.27 -8.42
CA HIS A 32 1.57 -13.87 -8.11
C HIS A 32 0.64 -13.75 -9.33
N PRO A 33 0.86 -14.57 -10.38
CA PRO A 33 0.11 -14.48 -11.63
C PRO A 33 -1.39 -14.73 -11.47
N GLU A 34 -1.83 -15.33 -10.36
CA GLU A 34 -3.23 -15.48 -10.01
C GLU A 34 -3.99 -14.14 -9.91
N TYR A 35 -3.30 -13.02 -9.64
CA TYR A 35 -3.96 -11.72 -9.64
C TYR A 35 -4.32 -11.26 -11.04
N LEU A 36 -3.66 -11.72 -12.12
CA LEU A 36 -3.94 -11.24 -13.48
C LEU A 36 -5.44 -11.33 -13.85
N ASP A 37 -6.08 -12.45 -13.50
CA ASP A 37 -7.51 -12.64 -13.75
C ASP A 37 -8.38 -11.81 -12.79
N ARG A 38 -7.91 -11.60 -11.56
CA ARG A 38 -8.61 -10.78 -10.55
C ARG A 38 -8.56 -9.29 -10.88
N LEU A 39 -7.46 -8.83 -11.48
CA LEU A 39 -7.22 -7.45 -11.91
C LEU A 39 -8.17 -6.99 -13.03
N ALA A 40 -8.83 -7.92 -13.72
CA ALA A 40 -9.89 -7.61 -14.67
C ALA A 40 -11.22 -7.21 -14.01
N GLN A 41 -11.35 -7.37 -12.68
CA GLN A 41 -12.53 -6.96 -11.93
C GLN A 41 -12.54 -5.44 -11.72
N PRO A 42 -13.65 -4.74 -12.06
CA PRO A 42 -13.76 -3.29 -11.89
C PRO A 42 -13.49 -2.79 -10.46
N GLU A 43 -13.91 -3.56 -9.46
CA GLU A 43 -13.78 -3.25 -8.04
C GLU A 43 -12.32 -3.27 -7.60
N LEU A 44 -11.56 -4.27 -8.06
CA LEU A 44 -10.13 -4.35 -7.79
C LEU A 44 -9.39 -3.23 -8.52
N LEU A 45 -9.77 -2.93 -9.76
CA LEU A 45 -9.22 -1.80 -10.53
C LEU A 45 -9.44 -0.45 -9.80
N GLU A 46 -10.61 -0.25 -9.20
CA GLU A 46 -10.91 0.94 -8.37
C GLU A 46 -10.04 0.99 -7.10
N ALA A 47 -9.92 -0.13 -6.38
CA ALA A 47 -9.07 -0.23 -5.20
C ALA A 47 -7.58 0.00 -5.54
N MET A 48 -7.14 -0.45 -6.72
CA MET A 48 -5.79 -0.27 -7.22
C MET A 48 -5.48 1.15 -7.67
N GLY A 49 -6.46 1.83 -8.28
CA GLY A 49 -6.35 3.27 -8.57
C GLY A 49 -6.15 4.10 -7.31
N SER A 50 -6.45 3.53 -6.14
CA SER A 50 -6.34 4.15 -4.83
C SER A 50 -5.01 3.86 -4.10
N VAL A 51 -4.08 3.11 -4.70
CA VAL A 51 -2.78 2.78 -4.06
C VAL A 51 -1.99 4.03 -3.69
N GLU A 52 -2.03 5.08 -4.52
CA GLU A 52 -1.36 6.36 -4.25
C GLU A 52 -1.94 7.02 -3.00
N ALA A 53 -3.27 7.10 -2.93
CA ALA A 53 -3.97 7.60 -1.76
C ALA A 53 -3.63 6.79 -0.51
N LEU A 54 -3.50 5.46 -0.61
CA LEU A 54 -3.09 4.61 0.51
C LEU A 54 -1.64 4.88 0.98
N LEU A 55 -0.71 5.07 0.04
CA LEU A 55 0.68 5.38 0.37
C LEU A 55 0.81 6.78 0.98
N GLU A 56 0.07 7.75 0.46
CA GLU A 56 -0.06 9.07 1.06
C GLU A 56 -0.63 8.92 2.48
N MET A 57 -1.78 8.23 2.66
CA MET A 57 -2.40 7.88 3.96
C MET A 57 -1.45 7.32 5.01
N LEU A 58 -0.50 6.48 4.61
CA LEU A 58 0.47 5.91 5.55
C LEU A 58 1.38 6.96 6.23
N THR A 59 1.65 8.09 5.59
CA THR A 59 2.57 9.12 6.11
C THR A 59 1.94 9.97 7.21
N TRP A 60 0.62 10.18 7.13
CA TRP A 60 -0.19 11.01 8.00
C TRP A 60 -1.17 10.23 8.87
N LEU A 61 -1.25 8.89 8.81
CA LEU A 61 -2.25 8.11 9.56
C LEU A 61 -2.24 8.26 11.11
N GLN A 62 -1.21 8.86 11.71
CA GLN A 62 -1.26 9.24 13.13
C GLN A 62 -2.06 10.53 13.39
N GLU A 63 -2.13 11.41 12.40
CA GLU A 63 -2.85 12.68 12.41
C GLU A 63 -4.10 12.64 11.50
N ALA A 64 -4.33 11.52 10.81
CA ALA A 64 -5.48 11.34 9.93
C ALA A 64 -6.74 11.68 10.72
N PRO A 65 -7.54 12.66 10.24
CA PRO A 65 -8.86 12.91 10.77
C PRO A 65 -9.62 11.57 10.86
N GLU A 66 -10.45 11.39 11.90
CA GLU A 66 -11.33 10.22 12.01
C GLU A 66 -12.16 9.96 10.72
N ASP A 67 -12.29 10.99 9.88
CA ASP A 67 -12.97 10.99 8.58
C ASP A 67 -12.28 10.17 7.46
N ASP A 68 -11.00 9.84 7.61
CA ASP A 68 -10.22 9.08 6.60
C ASP A 68 -10.25 7.56 6.83
N ILE A 69 -10.57 7.12 8.05
CA ILE A 69 -10.77 5.70 8.41
C ILE A 69 -11.92 5.06 7.59
N PRO A 70 -13.08 5.72 7.37
CA PRO A 70 -14.14 5.23 6.48
C PRO A 70 -13.67 4.92 5.05
N TYR A 71 -12.69 5.67 4.53
CA TYR A 71 -12.17 5.42 3.18
C TYR A 71 -11.34 4.14 3.12
N ILE A 72 -10.46 3.91 4.10
CA ILE A 72 -9.69 2.65 4.20
C ILE A 72 -10.62 1.46 4.42
N ALA A 73 -11.64 1.62 5.27
CA ALA A 73 -12.63 0.57 5.49
C ALA A 73 -13.40 0.23 4.19
N ARG A 74 -13.78 1.25 3.39
CA ARG A 74 -14.39 1.03 2.07
C ARG A 74 -13.46 0.28 1.13
N LEU A 75 -12.17 0.62 1.09
CA LEU A 75 -11.18 -0.10 0.28
C LEU A 75 -11.05 -1.55 0.72
N GLY A 76 -11.05 -1.82 2.02
CA GLY A 76 -11.15 -3.18 2.56
C GLY A 76 -12.38 -3.92 2.01
N GLY A 77 -13.55 -3.28 1.99
CA GLY A 77 -14.75 -3.86 1.38
C GLY A 77 -14.61 -4.17 -0.12
N LEU A 78 -13.94 -3.30 -0.89
CA LEU A 78 -13.67 -3.55 -2.32
C LEU A 78 -12.70 -4.72 -2.52
N PHE A 79 -11.70 -4.87 -1.67
CA PHE A 79 -10.82 -6.04 -1.69
C PHE A 79 -11.59 -7.32 -1.41
N ALA A 80 -12.42 -7.34 -0.36
CA ALA A 80 -13.27 -8.50 -0.05
C ALA A 80 -14.21 -8.86 -1.21
N ALA A 81 -14.82 -7.87 -1.87
CA ALA A 81 -15.68 -8.07 -3.04
C ALA A 81 -14.93 -8.65 -4.25
N SER A 82 -13.61 -8.47 -4.31
CA SER A 82 -12.75 -8.90 -5.42
C SER A 82 -12.05 -10.26 -5.16
N ASP A 83 -12.51 -11.02 -4.16
CA ASP A 83 -11.90 -12.29 -3.72
C ASP A 83 -10.44 -12.13 -3.25
N ILE A 84 -10.09 -10.93 -2.78
CA ILE A 84 -8.84 -10.66 -2.06
C ILE A 84 -9.08 -11.00 -0.59
N GLY A 85 -8.23 -11.84 -0.02
CA GLY A 85 -8.29 -12.33 1.35
C GLY A 85 -7.20 -11.75 2.25
N PHE A 86 -7.21 -12.19 3.51
CA PHE A 86 -6.23 -11.77 4.51
C PHE A 86 -4.78 -12.06 4.07
N ASP A 87 -4.53 -13.25 3.52
CA ASP A 87 -3.20 -13.68 3.07
C ASP A 87 -2.67 -12.83 1.89
N ASP A 88 -3.57 -12.19 1.14
CA ASP A 88 -3.19 -11.32 0.02
C ASP A 88 -2.62 -9.98 0.51
N MET A 89 -3.00 -9.52 1.70
CA MET A 89 -2.46 -8.28 2.28
C MET A 89 -0.96 -8.39 2.58
N ASP A 90 -0.51 -9.54 3.07
CA ASP A 90 0.91 -9.79 3.32
C ASP A 90 1.71 -9.79 2.01
N ARG A 91 1.16 -10.39 0.94
CA ARG A 91 1.77 -10.40 -0.39
C ARG A 91 1.85 -9.00 -0.99
N PHE A 92 0.78 -8.23 -0.89
CA PHE A 92 0.76 -6.85 -1.36
C PHE A 92 1.78 -5.99 -0.63
N ARG A 93 1.89 -6.13 0.69
CA ARG A 93 2.91 -5.47 1.49
C ARG A 93 4.32 -5.87 1.04
N GLU A 94 4.60 -7.17 0.93
CA GLU A 94 5.92 -7.67 0.54
C GLU A 94 6.36 -7.09 -0.81
N VAL A 95 5.49 -7.18 -1.83
CA VAL A 95 5.77 -6.63 -3.17
C VAL A 95 5.93 -5.11 -3.12
N MET A 96 5.08 -4.40 -2.37
CA MET A 96 5.19 -2.94 -2.25
C MET A 96 6.50 -2.53 -1.57
N LEU A 97 6.93 -3.24 -0.52
CA LEU A 97 8.21 -2.96 0.15
C LEU A 97 9.41 -3.20 -0.77
N GLU A 98 9.37 -4.22 -1.63
CA GLU A 98 10.41 -4.42 -2.64
C GLU A 98 10.49 -3.25 -3.62
N VAL A 99 9.34 -2.76 -4.09
CA VAL A 99 9.28 -1.60 -4.98
C VAL A 99 9.77 -0.33 -4.28
N LEU A 100 9.33 -0.10 -3.04
CA LEU A 100 9.78 1.06 -2.25
C LEU A 100 11.30 0.99 -1.98
N ASP A 101 11.87 -0.19 -1.70
CA ASP A 101 13.32 -0.34 -1.56
C ASP A 101 14.06 -0.04 -2.86
N GLU A 102 13.54 -0.50 -4.00
CA GLU A 102 14.13 -0.23 -5.32
C GLU A 102 14.15 1.28 -5.63
N TYR A 103 13.00 1.95 -5.48
CA TYR A 103 12.88 3.38 -5.79
C TYR A 103 13.58 4.25 -4.74
N GLY A 104 13.48 3.88 -3.48
CA GLY A 104 14.18 4.55 -2.38
C GLY A 104 15.69 4.57 -2.61
N ARG A 105 16.30 3.43 -2.97
CA ARG A 105 17.74 3.36 -3.32
C ARG A 105 18.12 4.18 -4.55
N LYS A 106 17.22 4.31 -5.53
CA LYS A 106 17.47 5.10 -6.75
C LYS A 106 17.40 6.61 -6.47
N SER A 107 16.51 7.02 -5.59
CA SER A 107 16.15 8.43 -5.40
C SER A 107 16.78 9.09 -4.17
N MET A 108 17.19 8.30 -3.18
CA MET A 108 17.73 8.80 -1.92
C MET A 108 19.08 8.15 -1.60
N PRO A 109 20.20 8.89 -1.65
CA PRO A 109 21.53 8.37 -1.31
C PRO A 109 21.63 7.79 0.10
N GLU A 110 20.84 8.31 1.05
CA GLU A 110 20.76 7.87 2.44
C GLU A 110 19.82 6.69 2.68
N TRP A 111 19.13 6.20 1.65
CA TRP A 111 18.20 5.08 1.79
C TRP A 111 18.89 3.86 2.41
N GLY A 112 18.18 3.20 3.31
CA GLY A 112 18.73 2.10 4.10
C GLY A 112 17.66 1.39 4.92
N ALA A 113 18.09 0.41 5.71
CA ALA A 113 17.20 -0.49 6.43
C ALA A 113 16.15 0.24 7.30
N ALA A 114 16.51 1.33 7.96
CA ALA A 114 15.60 2.10 8.79
C ALA A 114 14.43 2.73 8.01
N HIS A 115 14.63 3.08 6.74
CA HIS A 115 13.56 3.61 5.88
C HIS A 115 12.58 2.52 5.50
N LEU A 116 13.10 1.37 5.07
CA LEU A 116 12.27 0.22 4.69
C LEU A 116 11.50 -0.35 5.90
N GLU A 117 12.17 -0.45 7.05
CA GLU A 117 11.54 -0.84 8.32
C GLU A 117 10.42 0.12 8.70
N ALA A 118 10.61 1.42 8.47
CA ALA A 118 9.57 2.40 8.74
C ALA A 118 8.32 2.22 7.86
N TRP A 119 8.49 1.93 6.58
CA TRP A 119 7.39 1.56 5.69
C TRP A 119 6.72 0.26 6.13
N ASN A 120 7.49 -0.77 6.47
CA ASN A 120 6.93 -2.04 6.95
C ASN A 120 6.08 -1.87 8.21
N GLU A 121 6.59 -1.13 9.21
CA GLU A 121 5.84 -0.80 10.43
C GLU A 121 4.54 -0.06 10.10
N ALA A 122 4.56 0.85 9.12
CA ALA A 122 3.37 1.60 8.71
C ALA A 122 2.30 0.68 8.10
N PHE A 123 2.72 -0.26 7.23
CA PHE A 123 1.80 -1.26 6.68
C PHE A 123 1.20 -2.16 7.77
N GLU A 124 2.05 -2.74 8.62
CA GLU A 124 1.64 -3.72 9.63
C GLU A 124 0.78 -3.12 10.74
N LEU A 125 1.14 -1.94 11.23
CA LEU A 125 0.51 -1.35 12.42
C LEU A 125 -0.65 -0.43 12.08
N ARG A 126 -0.78 0.01 10.82
CA ARG A 126 -1.73 1.05 10.44
C ARG A 126 -2.62 0.61 9.28
N LEU A 127 -2.06 0.45 8.08
CA LEU A 127 -2.89 0.24 6.89
C LEU A 127 -3.59 -1.13 6.89
N ILE A 128 -2.83 -2.21 7.08
CA ILE A 128 -3.39 -3.57 7.00
C ILE A 128 -4.50 -3.78 8.04
N PRO A 129 -4.34 -3.44 9.34
CA PRO A 129 -5.41 -3.60 10.32
C PRO A 129 -6.73 -2.92 9.91
N HIS A 130 -6.67 -1.71 9.36
CA HIS A 130 -7.87 -0.99 8.93
C HIS A 130 -8.47 -1.55 7.64
N LEU A 131 -7.65 -2.01 6.70
CA LEU A 131 -8.13 -2.74 5.52
C LEU A 131 -8.85 -4.02 5.94
N LEU A 132 -8.26 -4.79 6.85
CA LEU A 132 -8.84 -6.03 7.36
C LEU A 132 -10.15 -5.79 8.12
N GLU A 133 -10.24 -4.73 8.92
CA GLU A 133 -11.48 -4.32 9.56
C GLU A 133 -12.57 -4.02 8.51
N GLY A 134 -12.22 -3.26 7.45
CA GLY A 134 -13.12 -2.99 6.34
C GLY A 134 -13.60 -4.24 5.62
N MET A 135 -12.70 -5.20 5.37
CA MET A 135 -13.02 -6.50 4.77
C MET A 135 -14.02 -7.28 5.64
N GLN A 136 -13.82 -7.31 6.95
CA GLN A 136 -14.70 -8.02 7.89
C GLN A 136 -16.10 -7.39 7.98
N GLN A 137 -16.20 -6.07 7.87
CA GLN A 137 -17.49 -5.36 7.92
C GLN A 137 -18.30 -5.51 6.62
N ALA A 138 -17.64 -5.85 5.51
CA ALA A 138 -18.28 -6.03 4.20
C ALA A 138 -18.74 -7.48 3.93
N ALA A 139 -18.30 -8.46 4.73
CA ALA A 139 -18.66 -9.87 4.64
C ALA A 139 -19.99 -10.21 5.35
#